data_AF-A0AAJ0U4C3-F1
#
_entry.id   AF-A0AAJ0U4C3-F1
#
_cell.length_a   1.000
_cell.length_b   1.000
_cell.length_c   1.000
_cell.angle_alpha   90.00
_cell.angle_beta   90.00
_cell.angle_gamma   90.00
#
_symmetry.space_group_name_H-M   'P 1'
#
loop_
_entity.id
_entity.type
_entity.pdbx_description
1 polymer ?
#
loop_
_entity_poly.entity_id
_entity_poly.type
_entity_poly.pdbx_seq_one_letter_code
_entity_poly.pdbx_strand_id
1 'polypeptide(L)'
;MNESLTSSYLIWGVFPYVALTLFFVVPFLRMVYRPFGMSTRASGIFVGRDVLGLAAHLLHWGIFLAFFGHLAGLIGGLLGWGSWVGAFFWMATLGGLAAIAGSVIALVRRTTVPEMRAMSQPDDYIVHLFLIAILGVAIYQALVDRIWGVAFTAAPWFASLWRFSPQPELMASAPWLSKIHIFLAFAFAAYFPFTKLIHAWTLPVNYLARPYQVLRTASKKFQNGWIFGCWEFKGVTDKSYMTYLAGGVIAVLLLIAFVVPGPSQTGLVEEVQAASNADPDAGASKPRSTLEGYPLYVSQCARCHGLEGQGDGPGARSPTFTALPRDLTTGHFRYISTTNGVASDDDLRRVIVHGLPGTGMPGFGVLSDQQLSSLVATVNRLWEARPEPGEKVVVPPRPKPTGEMVAEGETLYANLCVVCHGERGAGDGVLTSLRTDAAGRVVKPHDLTRDPLKGGATERQLYYRIAAGIPRADGEWLMPSYGNLKPEKIWALISYLEASVLPRGLVADATSAR
;
A
#
# COMPACT_ATOMS: atom_id res chain seq x y z
N MET A 1 0.67 18.60 -16.67
CA MET A 1 1.16 18.45 -15.28
C MET A 1 0.40 19.32 -14.28
N ASN A 2 0.06 20.57 -14.58
CA ASN A 2 -0.67 21.43 -13.63
C ASN A 2 -2.06 20.89 -13.26
N GLU A 3 -2.87 20.44 -14.22
CA GLU A 3 -4.24 19.99 -13.93
C GLU A 3 -4.33 18.71 -13.07
N SER A 4 -3.42 17.74 -13.23
CA SER A 4 -3.42 16.51 -12.44
C SER A 4 -2.99 16.74 -10.98
N LEU A 5 -2.06 17.68 -10.77
CA LEU A 5 -1.61 18.11 -9.44
C LEU A 5 -2.72 18.91 -8.74
N THR A 6 -3.38 19.82 -9.46
CA THR A 6 -4.53 20.57 -8.92
C THR A 6 -5.68 19.65 -8.56
N SER A 7 -6.01 18.67 -9.42
CA SER A 7 -7.06 17.67 -9.15
C SER A 7 -6.73 16.81 -7.92
N SER A 8 -5.49 16.36 -7.79
CA SER A 8 -5.05 15.58 -6.62
C SER A 8 -5.12 16.37 -5.32
N TYR A 9 -4.72 17.65 -5.35
CA TYR A 9 -4.80 18.53 -4.18
C TYR A 9 -6.26 18.82 -3.78
N LEU A 10 -7.15 19.03 -4.74
CA LEU A 10 -8.57 19.22 -4.47
C LEU A 10 -9.21 17.99 -3.82
N ILE A 11 -8.91 16.80 -4.34
CA ILE A 11 -9.52 15.54 -3.85
C ILE A 11 -8.92 15.07 -2.52
N TRP A 12 -7.60 15.19 -2.33
CA TRP A 12 -6.89 14.61 -1.17
C TRP A 12 -6.42 15.64 -0.14
N GLY A 13 -6.47 16.93 -0.47
CA GLY A 13 -6.21 18.04 0.45
C GLY A 13 -7.49 18.75 0.87
N VAL A 14 -8.26 19.29 -0.08
CA VAL A 14 -9.41 20.16 0.22
C VAL A 14 -10.67 19.38 0.61
N PHE A 15 -11.08 18.39 -0.19
CA PHE A 15 -12.31 17.64 0.03
C PHE A 15 -12.40 16.98 1.43
N PRO A 16 -11.33 16.37 1.98
CA PRO A 16 -11.34 15.84 3.34
C PRO A 16 -11.69 16.89 4.39
N TYR A 17 -11.19 18.12 4.28
CA TYR A 17 -11.54 19.21 5.20
C TYR A 17 -13.02 19.58 5.10
N VAL A 18 -13.58 19.64 3.88
CA VAL A 18 -15.02 19.89 3.70
C VAL A 18 -15.83 18.79 4.37
N ALA A 19 -15.50 17.53 4.10
CA ALA A 19 -16.20 16.38 4.68
C ALA A 19 -16.10 16.34 6.22
N LEU A 20 -14.92 16.54 6.79
CA LEU A 20 -14.72 16.58 8.25
C LEU A 20 -15.44 17.76 8.88
N THR A 21 -15.40 18.94 8.27
CA THR A 21 -16.13 20.12 8.74
C THR A 21 -17.62 19.84 8.80
N LEU A 22 -18.20 19.29 7.73
CA LEU A 22 -19.61 18.89 7.73
C LEU A 22 -19.90 17.84 8.81
N PHE A 23 -19.05 16.81 8.91
CA PHE A 23 -19.21 15.69 9.83
C PHE A 23 -19.22 16.10 11.30
N PHE A 24 -18.42 17.09 11.71
CA PHE A 24 -18.35 17.54 13.11
C PHE A 24 -19.24 18.76 13.41
N VAL A 25 -19.32 19.74 12.51
CA VAL A 25 -20.04 21.00 12.76
C VAL A 25 -21.55 20.84 12.62
N VAL A 26 -22.02 20.12 11.59
CA VAL A 26 -23.46 19.99 11.33
C VAL A 26 -24.20 19.25 12.46
N PRO A 27 -23.66 18.16 13.05
CA PRO A 27 -24.30 17.55 14.22
C PRO A 27 -24.47 18.50 15.40
N PHE A 28 -23.46 19.34 15.65
CA PHE A 28 -23.55 20.37 16.70
C PHE A 28 -24.69 21.36 16.40
N LEU A 29 -24.75 21.89 15.18
CA LEU A 29 -25.83 22.79 14.76
C LEU A 29 -27.20 22.11 14.85
N ARG A 30 -27.33 20.85 14.42
CA ARG A 30 -28.59 20.09 14.54
C ARG A 30 -28.99 19.86 15.98
N MET A 31 -28.04 19.61 16.87
CA MET A 31 -28.32 19.45 18.29
C MET A 31 -28.88 20.75 18.90
N VAL A 32 -28.31 21.89 18.56
CA VAL A 32 -28.71 23.21 19.09
C VAL A 32 -30.06 23.65 18.51
N TYR A 33 -30.21 23.61 17.19
CA TYR A 33 -31.35 24.21 16.48
C TYR A 33 -32.47 23.23 16.12
N ARG A 34 -32.19 21.91 16.06
CA ARG A 34 -33.16 20.87 15.66
C ARG A 34 -33.08 19.60 16.54
N PRO A 35 -33.17 19.72 17.87
CA PRO A 35 -32.91 18.61 18.80
C PRO A 35 -33.85 17.41 18.64
N PHE A 36 -35.08 17.63 18.16
CA PHE A 36 -36.06 16.57 17.89
C PHE A 36 -35.75 15.75 16.63
N GLY A 37 -34.94 16.27 15.72
CA GLY A 37 -34.48 15.55 14.53
C GLY A 37 -33.37 14.53 14.81
N MET A 38 -32.89 14.46 16.05
CA MET A 38 -31.80 13.58 16.49
C MET A 38 -32.39 12.25 17.01
N SER A 39 -32.80 11.38 16.09
CA SER A 39 -33.48 10.11 16.41
C SER A 39 -33.00 8.97 15.51
N THR A 40 -33.05 7.75 16.05
CA THR A 40 -32.72 6.49 15.34
C THR A 40 -33.78 6.09 14.30
N ARG A 41 -35.00 6.68 14.36
CA ARG A 41 -36.17 6.29 13.55
C ARG A 41 -36.38 4.76 13.57
N ALA A 42 -36.45 4.19 14.77
CA ALA A 42 -36.54 2.75 14.97
C ALA A 42 -37.79 2.15 14.30
N SER A 43 -37.61 0.99 13.65
CA SER A 43 -38.66 0.32 12.87
C SER A 43 -38.99 -1.10 13.37
N GLY A 44 -38.66 -1.40 14.63
CA GLY A 44 -38.81 -2.74 15.22
C GLY A 44 -40.23 -3.13 15.61
N ILE A 45 -41.17 -2.19 15.51
CA ILE A 45 -42.60 -2.41 15.78
C ILE A 45 -43.31 -3.04 14.57
N PHE A 46 -42.72 -2.93 13.38
CA PHE A 46 -43.30 -3.45 12.14
C PHE A 46 -42.89 -4.90 11.88
N VAL A 47 -43.61 -5.55 10.95
CA VAL A 47 -43.41 -6.95 10.51
C VAL A 47 -41.93 -7.26 10.23
N GLY A 48 -41.50 -8.47 10.59
CA GLY A 48 -40.12 -8.93 10.41
C GLY A 48 -39.15 -8.41 11.49
N ARG A 49 -39.59 -8.40 12.75
CA ARG A 49 -38.78 -8.03 13.92
C ARG A 49 -37.54 -8.91 14.06
N ASP A 50 -37.64 -10.21 13.85
CA ASP A 50 -36.52 -11.14 14.00
C ASP A 50 -35.46 -10.93 12.90
N VAL A 51 -35.91 -10.69 11.68
CA VAL A 51 -35.05 -10.31 10.55
C VAL A 51 -34.35 -8.99 10.82
N LEU A 52 -35.07 -8.00 11.40
CA LEU A 52 -34.46 -6.73 11.82
C LEU A 52 -33.42 -6.95 12.92
N GLY A 53 -33.69 -7.83 13.89
CA GLY A 53 -32.76 -8.19 14.96
C GLY A 53 -31.43 -8.69 14.41
N LEU A 54 -31.47 -9.70 13.53
CA LEU A 54 -30.28 -10.23 12.86
C LEU A 54 -29.56 -9.16 12.04
N ALA A 55 -30.29 -8.42 11.20
CA ALA A 55 -29.72 -7.38 10.35
C ALA A 55 -29.03 -6.29 11.18
N ALA A 56 -29.65 -5.85 12.28
CA ALA A 56 -29.11 -4.84 13.16
C ALA A 56 -27.84 -5.32 13.88
N HIS A 57 -27.79 -6.57 14.37
CA HIS A 57 -26.61 -7.10 15.03
C HIS A 57 -25.44 -7.26 14.06
N LEU A 58 -25.67 -7.89 12.90
CA LEU A 58 -24.65 -8.04 11.86
C LEU A 58 -24.12 -6.68 11.40
N LEU A 59 -25.01 -5.71 11.19
CA LEU A 59 -24.64 -4.36 10.79
C LEU A 59 -23.79 -3.65 11.85
N HIS A 60 -24.30 -3.53 13.09
CA HIS A 60 -23.64 -2.71 14.10
C HIS A 60 -22.38 -3.35 14.66
N TRP A 61 -22.40 -4.65 15.00
CA TRP A 61 -21.18 -5.33 15.45
C TRP A 61 -20.14 -5.41 14.33
N GLY A 62 -20.59 -5.60 13.08
CA GLY A 62 -19.71 -5.51 11.92
C GLY A 62 -19.06 -4.13 11.78
N ILE A 63 -19.84 -3.05 11.89
CA ILE A 63 -19.32 -1.67 11.86
C ILE A 63 -18.38 -1.40 13.03
N PHE A 64 -18.69 -1.83 14.26
CA PHE A 64 -17.80 -1.64 15.41
C PHE A 64 -16.46 -2.36 15.20
N LEU A 65 -16.49 -3.61 14.75
CA LEU A 65 -15.27 -4.36 14.47
C LEU A 65 -14.46 -3.71 13.35
N ALA A 66 -15.12 -3.22 12.29
CA ALA A 66 -14.48 -2.48 11.22
C ALA A 66 -13.89 -1.15 11.70
N PHE A 67 -14.60 -0.39 12.54
CA PHE A 67 -14.15 0.87 13.12
C PHE A 67 -12.90 0.69 13.97
N PHE A 68 -12.90 -0.26 14.91
CA PHE A 68 -11.71 -0.55 15.73
C PHE A 68 -10.57 -1.14 14.90
N GLY A 69 -10.90 -1.91 13.86
CA GLY A 69 -9.95 -2.30 12.81
C GLY A 69 -9.25 -1.08 12.20
N HIS A 70 -10.01 -0.11 11.69
CA HIS A 70 -9.45 1.10 11.07
C HIS A 70 -8.63 1.91 12.06
N LEU A 71 -9.07 2.03 13.32
CA LEU A 71 -8.30 2.70 14.36
C LEU A 71 -6.95 2.02 14.61
N ALA A 72 -6.95 0.68 14.70
CA ALA A 72 -5.71 -0.10 14.82
C ALA A 72 -4.81 0.09 13.59
N GLY A 73 -5.39 0.14 12.40
CA GLY A 73 -4.66 0.39 11.15
C GLY A 73 -4.05 1.78 11.10
N LEU A 74 -4.79 2.82 11.48
CA LEU A 74 -4.29 4.19 11.51
C LEU A 74 -3.15 4.36 12.53
N ILE A 75 -3.33 3.85 13.75
CA ILE A 75 -2.30 3.93 14.78
C ILE A 75 -1.08 3.09 14.38
N GLY A 76 -1.29 1.84 13.96
CA GLY A 76 -0.22 0.95 13.54
C GLY A 76 0.51 1.45 12.29
N GLY A 77 -0.19 2.08 11.37
CA GLY A 77 0.37 2.71 10.18
C GLY A 77 1.27 3.91 10.52
N LEU A 78 0.85 4.75 11.47
CA LEU A 78 1.66 5.88 11.95
C LEU A 78 2.91 5.43 12.71
N LEU A 79 2.78 4.39 13.53
CA LEU A 79 3.85 3.90 14.40
C LEU A 79 4.73 2.81 13.77
N GLY A 80 4.45 2.38 12.53
CA GLY A 80 5.18 1.29 11.89
C GLY A 80 4.86 -0.11 12.44
N TRP A 81 3.81 -0.27 13.26
CA TRP A 81 3.47 -1.54 13.90
C TRP A 81 2.75 -2.50 12.95
N GLY A 82 3.52 -3.38 12.30
CA GLY A 82 2.99 -4.37 11.36
C GLY A 82 1.91 -5.30 11.95
N SER A 83 1.99 -5.64 13.24
CA SER A 83 0.98 -6.47 13.92
C SER A 83 -0.38 -5.76 14.01
N TRP A 84 -0.40 -4.45 14.25
CA TRP A 84 -1.61 -3.64 14.29
C TRP A 84 -2.22 -3.44 12.90
N VAL A 85 -1.38 -3.28 11.87
CA VAL A 85 -1.84 -3.28 10.47
C VAL A 85 -2.40 -4.66 10.08
N GLY A 86 -1.81 -5.74 10.58
CA GLY A 86 -2.36 -7.09 10.46
C GLY A 86 -3.71 -7.25 11.15
N ALA A 87 -3.86 -6.71 12.37
CA ALA A 87 -5.13 -6.70 13.10
C ALA A 87 -6.20 -5.91 12.34
N PHE A 88 -5.85 -4.75 11.77
CA PHE A 88 -6.71 -3.99 10.88
C PHE A 88 -7.24 -4.86 9.73
N PHE A 89 -6.36 -5.55 9.01
CA PHE A 89 -6.77 -6.40 7.89
C PHE A 89 -7.84 -7.41 8.31
N TRP A 90 -7.62 -8.16 9.40
CA TRP A 90 -8.56 -9.19 9.83
C TRP A 90 -9.85 -8.61 10.42
N MET A 91 -9.75 -7.64 11.33
CA MET A 91 -10.93 -7.04 11.98
C MET A 91 -11.79 -6.28 10.97
N ALA A 92 -11.19 -5.49 10.08
CA ALA A 92 -11.94 -4.75 9.06
C ALA A 92 -12.58 -5.68 8.02
N THR A 93 -11.93 -6.78 7.65
CA THR A 93 -12.50 -7.76 6.71
C THR A 93 -13.69 -8.51 7.32
N LEU A 94 -13.51 -9.08 8.53
CA LEU A 94 -14.60 -9.79 9.22
C LEU A 94 -15.75 -8.86 9.57
N GLY A 95 -15.43 -7.67 10.08
CA GLY A 95 -16.41 -6.64 10.39
C GLY A 95 -17.14 -6.17 9.14
N GLY A 96 -16.43 -5.98 8.03
CA GLY A 96 -17.00 -5.59 6.75
C GLY A 96 -17.96 -6.63 6.18
N LEU A 97 -17.60 -7.93 6.22
CA LEU A 97 -18.46 -9.04 5.80
C LEU A 97 -19.76 -9.10 6.61
N ALA A 98 -19.67 -8.95 7.93
CA ALA A 98 -20.87 -8.88 8.78
C ALA A 98 -21.70 -7.62 8.48
N ALA A 99 -21.05 -6.46 8.35
CA ALA A 99 -21.71 -5.19 8.11
C ALA A 99 -22.44 -5.16 6.76
N ILE A 100 -21.82 -5.68 5.70
CA ILE A 100 -22.45 -5.69 4.36
C ILE A 100 -23.64 -6.63 4.34
N ALA A 101 -23.55 -7.81 4.96
CA ALA A 101 -24.67 -8.73 5.10
C ALA A 101 -25.83 -8.08 5.87
N GLY A 102 -25.56 -7.45 7.01
CA GLY A 102 -26.56 -6.72 7.79
C GLY A 102 -27.21 -5.58 6.99
N SER A 103 -26.41 -4.82 6.22
CA SER A 103 -26.90 -3.73 5.37
C SER A 103 -27.79 -4.23 4.24
N VAL A 104 -27.41 -5.32 3.56
CA VAL A 104 -28.20 -5.94 2.50
C VAL A 104 -29.53 -6.47 3.05
N ILE A 105 -29.51 -7.20 4.17
CA ILE A 105 -30.74 -7.73 4.79
C ILE A 105 -31.67 -6.56 5.19
N ALA A 106 -31.12 -5.51 5.80
CA ALA A 106 -31.89 -4.33 6.20
C ALA A 106 -32.49 -3.60 4.98
N LEU A 107 -31.74 -3.48 3.88
CA LEU A 107 -32.20 -2.86 2.64
C LEU A 107 -33.30 -3.69 1.96
N VAL A 108 -33.11 -5.01 1.85
CA VAL A 108 -34.11 -5.94 1.28
C VAL A 108 -35.40 -5.88 2.10
N ARG A 109 -35.33 -5.95 3.44
CA ARG A 109 -36.53 -5.80 4.28
C ARG A 109 -37.24 -4.46 4.03
N ARG A 110 -36.48 -3.39 3.83
CA ARG A 110 -37.02 -2.04 3.61
C ARG A 110 -37.67 -1.88 2.24
N THR A 111 -37.24 -2.63 1.22
CA THR A 111 -37.84 -2.60 -0.12
C THR A 111 -38.98 -3.60 -0.29
N THR A 112 -39.00 -4.69 0.48
CA THR A 112 -40.03 -5.74 0.34
C THR A 112 -41.26 -5.49 1.21
N VAL A 113 -41.08 -5.03 2.45
CA VAL A 113 -42.19 -4.84 3.41
C VAL A 113 -42.96 -3.54 3.07
N PRO A 114 -44.26 -3.60 2.70
CA PRO A 114 -45.05 -2.43 2.28
C PRO A 114 -45.11 -1.31 3.32
N GLU A 115 -45.33 -1.65 4.59
CA GLU A 115 -45.41 -0.71 5.71
C GLU A 115 -44.07 0.01 5.90
N MET A 116 -42.97 -0.70 5.71
CA MET A 116 -41.63 -0.12 5.78
C MET A 116 -41.37 0.83 4.62
N ARG A 117 -41.80 0.49 3.40
CA ARG A 117 -41.67 1.39 2.24
C ARG A 117 -42.44 2.69 2.44
N ALA A 118 -43.67 2.61 2.97
CA ALA A 118 -44.51 3.77 3.20
C ALA A 118 -43.91 4.77 4.21
N MET A 119 -43.18 4.27 5.21
CA MET A 119 -42.57 5.09 6.26
C MET A 119 -41.12 5.53 5.95
N SER A 120 -40.47 4.90 4.97
CA SER A 120 -39.06 5.13 4.68
C SER A 120 -38.85 6.45 3.95
N GLN A 121 -37.78 7.14 4.34
CA GLN A 121 -37.31 8.34 3.67
C GLN A 121 -36.20 7.99 2.66
N PRO A 122 -35.92 8.84 1.65
CA PRO A 122 -34.84 8.57 0.70
C PRO A 122 -33.48 8.30 1.35
N ASP A 123 -33.17 8.98 2.46
CA ASP A 123 -31.92 8.79 3.19
C ASP A 123 -31.80 7.38 3.81
N ASP A 124 -32.92 6.72 4.11
CA ASP A 124 -32.91 5.34 4.60
C ASP A 124 -32.34 4.36 3.56
N TYR A 125 -32.59 4.58 2.28
CA TYR A 125 -32.09 3.75 1.19
C TYR A 125 -30.65 4.15 0.82
N ILE A 126 -30.42 5.45 0.66
CA ILE A 126 -29.11 6.00 0.25
C ILE A 126 -28.02 5.60 1.23
N VAL A 127 -28.28 5.63 2.54
CA VAL A 127 -27.30 5.20 3.56
C VAL A 127 -26.91 3.74 3.39
N HIS A 128 -27.87 2.84 3.15
CA HIS A 128 -27.55 1.42 2.95
C HIS A 128 -26.79 1.18 1.65
N LEU A 129 -27.14 1.89 0.57
CA LEU A 129 -26.40 1.83 -0.70
C LEU A 129 -24.97 2.34 -0.55
N PHE A 130 -24.75 3.45 0.15
CA PHE A 130 -23.41 3.94 0.48
C PHE A 130 -22.60 2.91 1.26
N LEU A 131 -23.18 2.34 2.32
CA LEU A 131 -22.50 1.33 3.13
C LEU A 131 -22.16 0.10 2.29
N ILE A 132 -23.08 -0.39 1.46
CA ILE A 132 -22.83 -1.54 0.57
C ILE A 132 -21.70 -1.23 -0.42
N ALA A 133 -21.68 -0.02 -1.01
CA ALA A 133 -20.62 0.38 -1.93
C ALA A 133 -19.25 0.47 -1.24
N ILE A 134 -19.16 1.16 -0.10
CA ILE A 134 -17.92 1.32 0.68
C ILE A 134 -17.38 -0.03 1.13
N LEU A 135 -18.25 -0.86 1.72
CA LEU A 135 -17.90 -2.18 2.25
C LEU A 135 -17.55 -3.15 1.11
N GLY A 136 -18.29 -3.13 0.00
CA GLY A 136 -18.01 -3.98 -1.16
C GLY A 136 -16.65 -3.69 -1.75
N VAL A 137 -16.31 -2.41 -1.93
CA VAL A 137 -14.97 -2.00 -2.40
C VAL A 137 -13.89 -2.42 -1.41
N ALA A 138 -14.09 -2.26 -0.09
CA ALA A 138 -13.12 -2.69 0.92
C ALA A 138 -12.91 -4.22 0.95
N ILE A 139 -13.98 -4.99 0.91
CA ILE A 139 -13.93 -6.45 0.94
C ILE A 139 -13.24 -6.97 -0.33
N TYR A 140 -13.53 -6.37 -1.48
CA TYR A 140 -12.86 -6.72 -2.73
C TYR A 140 -11.35 -6.47 -2.65
N GLN A 141 -10.94 -5.30 -2.14
CA GLN A 141 -9.51 -5.00 -1.91
C GLN A 141 -8.84 -6.04 -1.00
N ALA A 142 -9.52 -6.44 0.07
CA ALA A 142 -8.95 -7.35 1.07
C ALA A 142 -8.85 -8.81 0.57
N LEU A 143 -9.90 -9.31 -0.11
CA LEU A 143 -10.01 -10.73 -0.47
C LEU A 143 -9.50 -11.04 -1.87
N VAL A 144 -9.74 -10.15 -2.83
CA VAL A 144 -9.43 -10.39 -4.26
C VAL A 144 -8.07 -9.80 -4.60
N ASP A 145 -7.91 -8.49 -4.48
CA ASP A 145 -6.64 -7.81 -4.81
C ASP A 145 -5.59 -8.00 -3.72
N ARG A 146 -6.02 -8.49 -2.55
CA ARG A 146 -5.19 -8.75 -1.36
C ARG A 146 -4.30 -7.56 -1.03
N ILE A 147 -4.82 -6.34 -1.19
CA ILE A 147 -4.11 -5.10 -0.93
C ILE A 147 -3.83 -5.02 0.57
N TRP A 148 -2.55 -4.86 0.92
CA TRP A 148 -2.07 -4.85 2.30
C TRP A 148 -1.12 -3.68 2.48
N GLY A 149 -1.13 -3.05 3.66
CA GLY A 149 -0.17 -2.00 4.01
C GLY A 149 -0.56 -0.60 3.56
N VAL A 150 -1.72 -0.41 2.94
CA VAL A 150 -2.28 0.93 2.65
C VAL A 150 -2.35 1.80 3.90
N ALA A 151 -2.50 1.19 5.08
CA ALA A 151 -2.44 1.90 6.35
C ALA A 151 -1.11 2.68 6.56
N PHE A 152 0.02 2.20 6.04
CA PHE A 152 1.31 2.89 6.16
C PHE A 152 1.41 4.17 5.33
N THR A 153 0.62 4.31 4.26
CA THR A 153 0.56 5.57 3.47
C THR A 153 -0.65 6.41 3.85
N ALA A 154 -1.81 5.77 4.05
CA ALA A 154 -3.05 6.44 4.37
C ALA A 154 -3.06 7.02 5.80
N ALA A 155 -2.38 6.40 6.77
CA ALA A 155 -2.37 6.91 8.13
C ALA A 155 -1.52 8.20 8.29
N PRO A 156 -0.28 8.28 7.76
CA PRO A 156 0.44 9.54 7.72
C PRO A 156 -0.29 10.64 6.94
N TRP A 157 -0.92 10.30 5.81
CA TRP A 157 -1.78 11.22 5.08
C TRP A 157 -2.93 11.74 5.95
N PHE A 158 -3.68 10.83 6.59
CA PHE A 158 -4.80 11.21 7.44
C PHE A 158 -4.35 12.10 8.60
N ALA A 159 -3.21 11.80 9.22
CA ALA A 159 -2.64 12.62 10.28
C ALA A 159 -2.18 14.01 9.76
N SER A 160 -1.68 14.11 8.52
CA SER A 160 -1.31 15.39 7.90
C SER A 160 -2.49 16.37 7.82
N LEU A 161 -3.72 15.87 7.64
CA LEU A 161 -4.94 16.69 7.65
C LEU A 161 -5.13 17.38 9.01
N TRP A 162 -4.90 16.65 10.11
CA TRP A 162 -5.04 17.16 11.48
C TRP A 162 -3.86 18.01 11.94
N ARG A 163 -2.72 17.95 11.25
CA ARG A 163 -1.60 18.89 11.39
C ARG A 163 -1.82 20.18 10.59
N PHE A 164 -2.91 20.30 9.85
CA PHE A 164 -3.19 21.42 8.95
C PHE A 164 -2.12 21.65 7.87
N SER A 165 -1.42 20.57 7.49
CA SER A 165 -0.42 20.56 6.44
C SER A 165 -0.69 19.35 5.53
N PRO A 166 -1.74 19.41 4.68
CA PRO A 166 -2.18 18.25 3.91
C PRO A 166 -1.10 17.82 2.90
N GLN A 167 -0.80 16.52 2.90
CA GLN A 167 0.19 15.89 2.01
C GLN A 167 -0.49 14.94 0.99
N PRO A 168 -1.17 15.48 -0.04
CA PRO A 168 -1.90 14.66 -1.03
C PRO A 168 -1.02 13.68 -1.81
N GLU A 169 0.29 13.94 -1.89
CA GLU A 169 1.30 13.05 -2.49
C GLU A 169 1.33 11.66 -1.83
N LEU A 170 1.03 11.56 -0.54
CA LEU A 170 0.92 10.27 0.18
C LEU A 170 -0.26 9.42 -0.33
N MET A 171 -1.26 10.05 -0.91
CA MET A 171 -2.38 9.37 -1.56
C MET A 171 -2.15 9.12 -3.05
N ALA A 172 -1.23 9.85 -3.69
CA ALA A 172 -0.95 9.71 -5.13
C ALA A 172 -0.55 8.27 -5.50
N SER A 173 0.17 7.61 -4.60
CA SER A 173 0.70 6.27 -4.81
C SER A 173 -0.23 5.14 -4.36
N ALA A 174 -1.31 5.46 -3.64
CA ALA A 174 -2.28 4.45 -3.19
C ALA A 174 -2.98 3.76 -4.38
N PRO A 175 -3.28 2.45 -4.27
CA PRO A 175 -4.05 1.72 -5.27
C PRO A 175 -5.37 2.43 -5.60
N TRP A 176 -5.80 2.35 -6.85
CA TRP A 176 -7.00 3.05 -7.33
C TRP A 176 -8.26 2.65 -6.54
N LEU A 177 -8.41 1.37 -6.17
CA LEU A 177 -9.51 0.92 -5.32
C LEU A 177 -9.45 1.58 -3.93
N SER A 178 -8.27 1.67 -3.32
CA SER A 178 -8.10 2.30 -2.00
C SER A 178 -8.46 3.78 -2.05
N LYS A 179 -8.11 4.47 -3.14
CA LYS A 179 -8.60 5.82 -3.43
C LYS A 179 -10.13 5.87 -3.47
N ILE A 180 -10.78 4.98 -4.22
CA ILE A 180 -12.26 4.95 -4.28
C ILE A 180 -12.86 4.70 -2.89
N HIS A 181 -12.33 3.74 -2.13
CA HIS A 181 -12.83 3.43 -0.79
C HIS A 181 -12.74 4.63 0.14
N ILE A 182 -11.58 5.29 0.21
CA ILE A 182 -11.36 6.47 1.06
C ILE A 182 -12.25 7.62 0.58
N PHE A 183 -12.33 7.87 -0.72
CA PHE A 183 -13.21 8.89 -1.27
C PHE A 183 -14.68 8.66 -0.89
N LEU A 184 -15.19 7.43 -1.07
CA LEU A 184 -16.55 7.06 -0.68
C LEU A 184 -16.76 7.19 0.83
N ALA A 185 -15.76 6.87 1.66
CA ALA A 185 -15.83 7.04 3.12
C ALA A 185 -15.95 8.53 3.52
N PHE A 186 -15.15 9.42 2.91
CA PHE A 186 -15.26 10.86 3.16
C PHE A 186 -16.56 11.46 2.59
N ALA A 187 -17.01 11.01 1.42
CA ALA A 187 -18.32 11.41 0.87
C ALA A 187 -19.47 10.97 1.78
N PHE A 188 -19.38 9.76 2.33
CA PHE A 188 -20.33 9.28 3.33
C PHE A 188 -20.27 10.09 4.62
N ALA A 189 -19.09 10.45 5.12
CA ALA A 189 -18.94 11.32 6.27
C ALA A 189 -19.54 12.72 6.03
N ALA A 190 -19.37 13.28 4.83
CA ALA A 190 -20.00 14.54 4.44
C ALA A 190 -21.53 14.44 4.41
N TYR A 191 -22.09 13.31 3.96
CA TYR A 191 -23.53 13.06 3.92
C TYR A 191 -24.12 12.68 5.28
N PHE A 192 -23.33 12.02 6.13
CA PHE A 192 -23.69 11.50 7.45
C PHE A 192 -24.58 12.42 8.30
N PRO A 193 -24.21 13.70 8.53
CA PRO A 193 -24.93 14.54 9.48
C PRO A 193 -26.31 14.99 8.98
N PHE A 194 -26.65 14.75 7.72
CA PHE A 194 -27.95 15.08 7.12
C PHE A 194 -28.97 13.93 7.20
N THR A 195 -28.56 12.78 7.74
CA THR A 195 -29.37 11.55 7.74
C THR A 195 -29.80 11.13 9.15
N LYS A 196 -30.43 9.95 9.26
CA LYS A 196 -30.64 9.25 10.55
C LYS A 196 -29.35 8.80 11.24
N LEU A 197 -28.21 8.76 10.56
CA LEU A 197 -26.93 8.31 11.13
C LEU A 197 -26.45 9.18 12.28
N ILE A 198 -27.02 10.37 12.41
CA ILE A 198 -26.85 11.28 13.54
C ILE A 198 -27.03 10.59 14.91
N HIS A 199 -27.75 9.47 14.97
CA HIS A 199 -27.86 8.65 16.18
C HIS A 199 -26.53 8.12 16.71
N ALA A 200 -25.50 7.95 15.87
CA ALA A 200 -24.19 7.48 16.34
C ALA A 200 -23.52 8.50 17.26
N TRP A 201 -23.86 9.79 17.13
CA TRP A 201 -23.39 10.81 18.07
C TRP A 201 -24.15 10.80 19.40
N THR A 202 -25.27 10.08 19.47
CA THR A 202 -26.11 9.96 20.68
C THR A 202 -25.86 8.67 21.46
N LEU A 203 -24.64 8.12 21.38
CA LEU A 203 -24.26 6.92 22.14
C LEU A 203 -24.48 7.17 23.65
N PRO A 204 -25.27 6.33 24.34
CA PRO A 204 -25.67 6.56 25.72
C PRO A 204 -24.57 6.14 26.72
N VAL A 205 -23.34 6.63 26.53
CA VAL A 205 -22.20 6.28 27.40
C VAL A 205 -22.41 6.71 28.86
N ASN A 206 -23.16 7.81 29.05
CA ASN A 206 -23.52 8.31 30.37
C ASN A 206 -24.51 7.39 31.11
N TYR A 207 -25.25 6.53 30.40
CA TYR A 207 -26.20 5.59 31.01
C TYR A 207 -25.49 4.62 31.96
N LEU A 208 -24.23 4.29 31.70
CA LEU A 208 -23.43 3.40 32.55
C LEU A 208 -23.23 3.93 33.97
N ALA A 209 -23.27 5.25 34.16
CA ALA A 209 -23.10 5.91 35.45
C ALA A 209 -24.34 6.70 35.91
N ARG A 210 -25.41 6.71 35.11
CA ARG A 210 -26.62 7.49 35.39
C ARG A 210 -27.48 6.76 36.44
N PRO A 211 -27.97 7.45 37.48
CA PRO A 211 -28.94 6.87 38.40
C PRO A 211 -30.21 6.39 37.69
N TYR A 212 -30.81 5.30 38.17
CA TYR A 212 -32.05 4.75 37.59
C TYR A 212 -33.19 5.77 37.61
N GLN A 213 -33.36 6.48 38.73
CA GLN A 213 -34.39 7.51 38.89
C GLN A 213 -33.80 8.89 38.60
N VAL A 214 -34.43 9.63 37.68
CA VAL A 214 -34.07 11.01 37.37
C VAL A 214 -35.29 11.91 37.53
N LEU A 215 -35.22 12.80 38.51
CA LEU A 215 -36.25 13.78 38.83
C LEU A 215 -35.81 15.15 38.32
N ARG A 216 -36.73 15.89 37.70
CA ARG A 216 -36.47 17.26 37.19
C ARG A 216 -37.22 18.27 38.07
N THR A 217 -36.50 19.25 38.62
CA THR A 217 -37.11 20.31 39.45
C THR A 217 -37.55 21.49 38.59
N ALA A 218 -38.62 22.20 39.02
CA ALA A 218 -39.10 23.38 38.31
C ALA A 218 -38.18 24.60 38.44
N SER A 219 -37.35 24.67 39.49
CA SER A 219 -36.42 25.78 39.76
C SER A 219 -35.21 25.83 38.82
N LYS A 220 -34.85 24.71 38.20
CA LYS A 220 -33.80 24.60 37.17
C LYS A 220 -34.37 24.20 35.82
N LYS A 221 -35.54 24.72 35.46
CA LYS A 221 -36.15 24.50 34.14
C LYS A 221 -35.23 25.08 33.06
N PHE A 222 -34.52 24.21 32.35
CA PHE A 222 -33.84 24.51 31.07
C PHE A 222 -32.67 25.51 31.11
N GLN A 223 -31.93 25.61 32.22
CA GLN A 223 -30.63 26.31 32.21
C GLN A 223 -29.49 25.36 31.81
N ASN A 224 -29.47 24.88 30.57
CA ASN A 224 -28.28 24.26 29.99
C ASN A 224 -27.57 25.27 29.08
N GLY A 225 -27.10 26.37 29.69
CA GLY A 225 -26.25 27.35 29.03
C GLY A 225 -24.78 26.95 29.11
N TRP A 226 -24.02 27.12 28.02
CA TRP A 226 -22.56 27.01 28.02
C TRP A 226 -21.97 28.41 28.09
N ILE A 227 -20.93 28.61 28.89
CA ILE A 227 -20.07 29.80 28.80
C ILE A 227 -18.71 29.31 28.32
N PHE A 228 -18.39 29.53 27.05
CA PHE A 228 -17.04 29.29 26.49
C PHE A 228 -16.35 30.64 26.32
N GLY A 229 -15.56 31.04 27.33
CA GLY A 229 -14.94 32.37 27.35
C GLY A 229 -16.00 33.47 27.30
N CYS A 230 -16.01 34.27 26.23
CA CYS A 230 -16.98 35.35 26.00
C CYS A 230 -18.29 34.92 25.33
N TRP A 231 -18.47 33.63 25.02
CA TRP A 231 -19.64 33.13 24.28
C TRP A 231 -20.60 32.37 25.20
N GLU A 232 -21.81 32.91 25.40
CA GLU A 232 -22.89 32.23 26.15
C GLU A 232 -23.83 31.50 25.17
N PHE A 233 -23.74 30.16 25.10
CA PHE A 233 -24.65 29.34 24.31
C PHE A 233 -25.79 28.84 25.18
N LYS A 234 -26.96 29.49 25.14
CA LYS A 234 -28.17 29.02 25.82
C LYS A 234 -28.78 27.83 25.05
N GLY A 235 -28.51 26.61 25.51
CA GLY A 235 -29.00 25.37 24.91
C GLY A 235 -30.14 24.73 25.70
N VAL A 236 -31.12 24.14 25.00
CA VAL A 236 -32.36 23.59 25.59
C VAL A 236 -32.23 22.10 25.97
N THR A 237 -31.06 21.48 25.93
CA THR A 237 -30.97 20.01 25.93
C THR A 237 -29.95 19.40 26.88
N ASP A 238 -30.30 18.26 27.45
CA ASP A 238 -29.51 17.32 28.24
C ASP A 238 -28.55 16.46 27.39
N LYS A 239 -28.33 16.84 26.12
CA LYS A 239 -27.43 16.17 25.17
C LYS A 239 -25.99 16.74 25.21
N SER A 240 -25.59 17.39 26.30
CA SER A 240 -24.24 17.94 26.49
C SER A 240 -23.13 16.89 26.38
N TYR A 241 -23.43 15.61 26.56
CA TYR A 241 -22.49 14.52 26.28
C TYR A 241 -22.05 14.45 24.82
N MET A 242 -22.85 14.93 23.86
CA MET A 242 -22.50 14.91 22.43
C MET A 242 -21.36 15.87 22.10
N THR A 243 -21.34 17.06 22.71
CA THR A 243 -20.23 18.02 22.56
C THR A 243 -18.97 17.52 23.23
N TYR A 244 -19.08 16.84 24.38
CA TYR A 244 -17.94 16.19 25.01
C TYR A 244 -17.41 15.02 24.17
N LEU A 245 -18.29 14.24 23.51
CA LEU A 245 -17.90 13.17 22.60
C LEU A 245 -17.20 13.72 21.36
N ALA A 246 -17.79 14.69 20.66
CA ALA A 246 -17.19 15.32 19.49
C ALA A 246 -15.88 16.05 19.83
N GLY A 247 -15.87 16.85 20.91
CA GLY A 247 -14.68 17.54 21.40
C GLY A 247 -13.59 16.57 21.85
N GLY A 248 -13.95 15.47 22.52
CA GLY A 248 -13.03 14.41 22.91
C GLY A 248 -12.42 13.69 21.70
N VAL A 249 -13.24 13.36 20.69
CA VAL A 249 -12.73 12.78 19.43
C VAL A 249 -11.77 13.74 18.73
N ILE A 250 -12.14 15.02 18.60
CA ILE A 250 -11.26 16.04 18.00
C ILE A 250 -9.96 16.18 18.80
N ALA A 251 -10.03 16.24 20.13
CA ALA A 251 -8.86 16.35 21.00
C ALA A 251 -7.94 15.13 20.86
N VAL A 252 -8.50 13.92 20.77
CA VAL A 252 -7.71 12.69 20.53
C VAL A 252 -7.08 12.72 19.15
N LEU A 253 -7.79 13.15 18.11
CA LEU A 253 -7.24 13.24 16.75
C LEU A 253 -6.13 14.30 16.65
N LEU A 254 -6.28 15.45 17.31
CA LEU A 254 -5.24 16.46 17.44
C LEU A 254 -4.06 15.92 18.26
N LEU A 255 -4.30 15.23 19.37
CA LEU A 255 -3.24 14.61 20.17
C LEU A 255 -2.47 13.58 19.35
N ILE A 256 -3.14 12.71 18.58
CA ILE A 256 -2.48 11.78 17.67
C ILE A 256 -1.67 12.56 16.61
N ALA A 257 -2.20 13.64 16.05
CA ALA A 257 -1.50 14.43 15.06
C ALA A 257 -0.24 15.13 15.61
N PHE A 258 -0.28 15.68 16.82
CA PHE A 258 0.81 16.50 17.36
C PHE A 258 1.76 15.75 18.30
N VAL A 259 1.32 14.66 18.93
CA VAL A 259 2.11 13.88 19.90
C VAL A 259 2.67 12.60 19.30
N VAL A 260 1.96 11.95 18.36
CA VAL A 260 2.49 10.76 17.69
C VAL A 260 3.44 11.22 16.58
N PRO A 261 4.75 10.92 16.67
CA PRO A 261 5.68 11.18 15.58
C PRO A 261 5.13 10.50 14.32
N GLY A 262 5.25 11.15 13.17
CA GLY A 262 5.16 10.41 11.90
C GLY A 262 6.16 9.25 11.91
N PRO A 263 6.00 8.24 11.04
CA PRO A 263 6.91 7.09 10.99
C PRO A 263 8.38 7.57 11.06
N SER A 264 9.08 7.08 12.09
CA SER A 264 10.45 7.38 12.55
C SER A 264 11.11 8.68 12.06
N GLN A 265 11.45 9.57 13.00
CA GLN A 265 12.38 10.69 12.82
C GLN A 265 13.85 10.23 12.66
N THR A 266 14.06 9.13 11.93
CA THR A 266 15.36 8.61 11.55
C THR A 266 15.20 8.01 10.16
N GLY A 267 15.78 8.65 9.15
CA GLY A 267 15.80 8.17 7.76
C GLY A 267 15.01 9.01 6.76
N LEU A 268 14.80 8.45 5.56
CA LEU A 268 14.24 9.11 4.36
C LEU A 268 12.96 9.96 4.59
N VAL A 269 12.14 9.60 5.57
CA VAL A 269 10.89 10.31 5.92
C VAL A 269 11.17 11.72 6.42
N GLU A 270 12.21 11.90 7.25
CA GLU A 270 12.62 13.20 7.76
C GLU A 270 13.16 14.09 6.64
N GLU A 271 13.95 13.52 5.74
CA GLU A 271 14.56 14.25 4.62
C GLU A 271 13.53 14.69 3.56
N VAL A 272 12.51 13.87 3.31
CA VAL A 272 11.36 14.22 2.45
C VAL A 272 10.50 15.31 3.10
N GLN A 273 10.31 15.26 4.42
CA GLN A 273 9.60 16.29 5.18
C GLN A 273 10.40 17.60 5.28
N ALA A 274 11.74 17.53 5.37
CA ALA A 274 12.61 18.69 5.35
C ALA A 274 12.64 19.35 3.96
N ALA A 275 12.64 18.53 2.89
CA ALA A 275 12.60 19.00 1.50
C ALA A 275 11.26 19.65 1.12
N SER A 276 10.14 19.22 1.70
CA SER A 276 8.83 19.85 1.48
C SER A 276 8.66 21.18 2.21
N ASN A 277 9.43 21.41 3.28
CA ASN A 277 9.46 22.65 4.06
C ASN A 277 10.49 23.67 3.54
N ALA A 278 11.29 23.34 2.53
CA ALA A 278 12.30 24.24 1.96
C ALA A 278 11.69 25.27 1.01
N ASP A 279 12.22 26.50 1.05
CA ASP A 279 11.76 27.68 0.30
C ASP A 279 11.77 27.44 -1.23
N PRO A 280 10.64 27.64 -1.95
CA PRO A 280 10.53 27.39 -3.39
C PRO A 280 11.44 28.26 -4.27
N ASP A 281 11.99 29.37 -3.76
CA ASP A 281 12.88 30.28 -4.53
C ASP A 281 14.39 29.99 -4.36
N ALA A 282 14.77 28.99 -3.55
CA ALA A 282 16.16 28.54 -3.48
C ALA A 282 16.50 27.69 -4.72
N GLY A 283 17.06 28.35 -5.74
CA GLY A 283 17.42 27.78 -7.05
C GLY A 283 18.22 26.47 -7.01
N ALA A 284 17.50 25.36 -6.95
CA ALA A 284 17.95 24.03 -7.33
C ALA A 284 16.77 23.31 -7.97
N SER A 285 16.89 22.94 -9.24
CA SER A 285 15.84 22.26 -10.01
C SER A 285 15.67 20.77 -9.68
N LYS A 286 15.91 20.34 -8.43
CA LYS A 286 15.86 18.93 -7.99
C LYS A 286 15.15 18.57 -6.65
N PRO A 287 14.17 19.30 -6.06
CA PRO A 287 13.48 18.82 -4.85
C PRO A 287 12.12 18.16 -5.13
N ARG A 288 11.49 18.39 -6.28
CA ARG A 288 10.09 17.98 -6.51
C ARG A 288 9.93 16.53 -6.99
N SER A 289 10.90 15.98 -7.72
CA SER A 289 10.93 14.55 -8.10
C SER A 289 11.17 13.62 -6.90
N THR A 290 11.79 14.16 -5.85
CA THR A 290 12.17 13.48 -4.61
C THR A 290 10.97 13.31 -3.66
N LEU A 291 9.98 14.21 -3.75
CA LEU A 291 8.75 14.15 -2.95
C LEU A 291 7.77 13.06 -3.41
N GLU A 292 7.87 12.58 -4.65
CA GLU A 292 7.02 11.47 -5.15
C GLU A 292 7.63 10.07 -4.87
N GLY A 293 8.96 9.97 -4.80
CA GLY A 293 9.66 8.69 -4.83
C GLY A 293 9.45 7.80 -3.59
N TYR A 294 9.52 8.37 -2.39
CA TYR A 294 9.34 7.58 -1.16
C TYR A 294 7.88 7.16 -0.93
N PRO A 295 6.87 8.05 -1.06
CA PRO A 295 5.47 7.64 -1.03
C PRO A 295 5.14 6.56 -2.06
N LEU A 296 5.72 6.65 -3.26
CA LEU A 296 5.59 5.64 -4.29
C LEU A 296 6.22 4.31 -3.86
N TYR A 297 7.44 4.33 -3.33
CA TYR A 297 8.10 3.16 -2.76
C TYR A 297 7.28 2.49 -1.65
N VAL A 298 6.72 3.26 -0.71
CA VAL A 298 5.92 2.70 0.38
C VAL A 298 4.69 1.96 -0.16
N SER A 299 4.02 2.54 -1.15
CA SER A 299 2.81 1.93 -1.72
C SER A 299 3.07 0.69 -2.60
N GLN A 300 4.19 0.66 -3.33
CA GLN A 300 4.45 -0.35 -4.36
C GLN A 300 5.46 -1.41 -3.90
N CYS A 301 6.42 -1.03 -3.06
CA CYS A 301 7.62 -1.81 -2.77
C CYS A 301 7.70 -2.25 -1.30
N ALA A 302 7.35 -1.38 -0.34
CA ALA A 302 7.61 -1.60 1.08
C ALA A 302 6.86 -2.79 1.70
N ARG A 303 5.74 -3.24 1.11
CA ARG A 303 5.07 -4.48 1.55
C ARG A 303 6.01 -5.68 1.55
N CYS A 304 6.91 -5.74 0.57
CA CYS A 304 7.89 -6.81 0.43
C CYS A 304 9.26 -6.36 0.91
N HIS A 305 9.70 -5.16 0.54
CA HIS A 305 11.05 -4.68 0.84
C HIS A 305 11.20 -3.99 2.20
N GLY A 306 10.12 -3.80 2.97
CA GLY A 306 10.17 -3.06 4.23
C GLY A 306 10.14 -1.55 4.02
N LEU A 307 9.76 -0.79 5.05
CA LEU A 307 9.71 0.69 4.98
C LEU A 307 11.10 1.31 4.80
N GLU A 308 12.12 0.61 5.29
CA GLU A 308 13.54 1.00 5.25
C GLU A 308 14.37 0.13 4.30
N GLY A 309 13.73 -0.67 3.44
CA GLY A 309 14.46 -1.41 2.40
C GLY A 309 15.08 -2.74 2.82
N GLN A 310 15.00 -3.14 4.09
CA GLN A 310 15.68 -4.31 4.66
C GLN A 310 15.18 -5.67 4.15
N GLY A 311 14.15 -5.71 3.30
CA GLY A 311 13.56 -6.97 2.81
C GLY A 311 12.73 -7.71 3.86
N ASP A 312 12.35 -7.02 4.93
CA ASP A 312 11.62 -7.54 6.09
C ASP A 312 10.13 -7.16 6.09
N GLY A 313 9.66 -6.70 4.93
CA GLY A 313 8.26 -6.35 4.74
C GLY A 313 7.34 -7.49 5.20
N PRO A 314 6.15 -7.21 5.70
CA PRO A 314 5.20 -8.23 6.17
C PRO A 314 4.73 -9.18 5.06
N GLY A 315 4.82 -8.75 3.80
CA GLY A 315 4.65 -9.62 2.62
C GLY A 315 5.89 -10.41 2.23
N ALA A 316 7.05 -10.14 2.84
CA ALA A 316 8.34 -10.76 2.48
C ALA A 316 8.34 -12.28 2.64
N ARG A 317 7.58 -12.79 3.61
CA ARG A 317 7.48 -14.23 3.92
C ARG A 317 6.24 -14.89 3.31
N SER A 318 5.72 -14.36 2.20
CA SER A 318 4.61 -15.02 1.51
C SER A 318 4.99 -16.46 1.13
N PRO A 319 4.16 -17.48 1.46
CA PRO A 319 4.45 -18.88 1.14
C PRO A 319 4.50 -19.16 -0.37
N THR A 320 4.01 -18.23 -1.20
CA THR A 320 4.06 -18.31 -2.66
C THR A 320 5.38 -17.81 -3.25
N PHE A 321 6.27 -17.21 -2.46
CA PHE A 321 7.51 -16.64 -2.98
C PHE A 321 8.62 -17.68 -3.01
N THR A 322 9.23 -17.82 -4.19
CA THR A 322 10.38 -18.71 -4.43
C THR A 322 11.69 -18.15 -3.87
N ALA A 323 11.72 -16.87 -3.53
CA ALA A 323 12.86 -16.19 -2.91
C ALA A 323 12.36 -15.03 -2.04
N LEU A 324 13.11 -14.74 -0.98
CA LEU A 324 12.83 -13.58 -0.12
C LEU A 324 13.15 -12.28 -0.88
N PRO A 325 12.41 -11.18 -0.60
CA PRO A 325 12.71 -9.86 -1.15
C PRO A 325 14.16 -9.45 -0.88
N ARG A 326 14.70 -8.66 -1.79
CA ARG A 326 16.06 -8.12 -1.67
C ARG A 326 16.09 -7.11 -0.53
N ASP A 327 17.09 -7.26 0.33
CA ASP A 327 17.56 -6.16 1.18
C ASP A 327 18.25 -5.11 0.30
N LEU A 328 17.62 -3.95 0.21
CA LEU A 328 18.02 -2.81 -0.61
C LEU A 328 19.09 -1.94 0.08
N THR A 329 19.29 -2.08 1.40
CA THR A 329 20.25 -1.24 2.14
C THR A 329 21.69 -1.66 1.91
N THR A 330 21.88 -2.97 1.75
CA THR A 330 23.19 -3.60 1.48
C THR A 330 23.67 -3.45 0.05
N GLY A 331 22.78 -3.10 -0.89
CA GLY A 331 23.16 -2.93 -2.30
C GLY A 331 23.55 -4.19 -3.06
N HIS A 332 23.29 -5.38 -2.51
CA HIS A 332 23.64 -6.66 -3.12
C HIS A 332 22.69 -7.06 -4.26
N PHE A 333 22.65 -6.24 -5.31
CA PHE A 333 21.80 -6.41 -6.48
C PHE A 333 22.38 -7.45 -7.46
N ARG A 334 21.58 -8.47 -7.78
CA ARG A 334 22.03 -9.64 -8.56
C ARG A 334 22.10 -9.43 -10.08
N TYR A 335 21.34 -8.48 -10.61
CA TYR A 335 21.16 -8.32 -12.06
C TYR A 335 21.79 -7.01 -12.50
N ILE A 336 23.08 -7.09 -12.83
CA ILE A 336 23.92 -5.95 -13.16
C ILE A 336 24.36 -5.98 -14.63
N SER A 337 24.76 -4.83 -15.15
CA SER A 337 25.44 -4.70 -16.45
C SER A 337 26.84 -4.13 -16.36
N THR A 338 27.36 -3.96 -15.14
CA THR A 338 28.67 -3.34 -14.85
C THR A 338 29.75 -4.39 -14.57
N THR A 339 31.01 -4.01 -14.76
CA THR A 339 32.17 -4.92 -14.60
C THR A 339 32.59 -5.16 -13.14
N ASN A 340 32.22 -4.29 -12.20
CA ASN A 340 32.68 -4.32 -10.82
C ASN A 340 31.69 -4.95 -9.82
N GLY A 341 30.58 -5.54 -10.29
CA GLY A 341 29.59 -6.15 -9.39
C GLY A 341 28.51 -5.19 -8.87
N VAL A 342 28.55 -3.89 -9.23
CA VAL A 342 27.72 -2.84 -8.63
C VAL A 342 26.60 -2.41 -9.60
N ALA A 343 25.34 -2.50 -9.18
CA ALA A 343 24.21 -2.13 -10.05
C ALA A 343 24.21 -0.64 -10.45
N SER A 344 24.07 -0.39 -11.74
CA SER A 344 23.83 0.95 -12.29
C SER A 344 22.36 1.37 -12.11
N ASP A 345 22.07 2.66 -12.28
CA ASP A 345 20.68 3.16 -12.26
C ASP A 345 19.82 2.53 -13.36
N ASP A 346 20.42 2.24 -14.52
CA ASP A 346 19.77 1.51 -15.61
C ASP A 346 19.39 0.09 -15.20
N ASP A 347 20.24 -0.59 -14.44
CA ASP A 347 19.99 -1.95 -13.94
C ASP A 347 18.81 -1.95 -12.96
N LEU A 348 18.82 -1.01 -12.00
CA LEU A 348 17.73 -0.83 -11.04
C LEU A 348 16.42 -0.50 -11.76
N ARG A 349 16.44 0.47 -12.67
CA ARG A 349 15.26 0.86 -13.47
C ARG A 349 14.70 -0.33 -14.23
N ARG A 350 15.57 -1.11 -14.87
CA ARG A 350 15.16 -2.28 -15.64
C ARG A 350 14.47 -3.33 -14.77
N VAL A 351 15.04 -3.64 -13.62
CA VAL A 351 14.44 -4.60 -12.67
C VAL A 351 13.09 -4.10 -12.16
N ILE A 352 12.95 -2.80 -11.88
CA ILE A 352 11.67 -2.20 -11.47
C ILE A 352 10.63 -2.30 -12.61
N VAL A 353 11.00 -1.97 -13.84
CA VAL A 353 10.07 -1.98 -15.00
C VAL A 353 9.58 -3.40 -15.31
N HIS A 354 10.48 -4.37 -15.38
CA HIS A 354 10.15 -5.72 -15.85
C HIS A 354 9.86 -6.71 -14.72
N GLY A 355 10.20 -6.37 -13.48
CA GLY A 355 10.12 -7.28 -12.35
C GLY A 355 11.13 -8.42 -12.48
N LEU A 356 10.91 -9.48 -11.70
CA LEU A 356 11.71 -10.70 -11.73
C LEU A 356 10.81 -11.91 -11.98
N PRO A 357 10.76 -12.43 -13.23
CA PRO A 357 9.95 -13.59 -13.60
C PRO A 357 10.16 -14.80 -12.67
N GLY A 358 9.08 -15.50 -12.32
CA GLY A 358 9.14 -16.65 -11.41
C GLY A 358 9.39 -16.29 -9.93
N THR A 359 9.28 -15.02 -9.57
CA THR A 359 9.37 -14.53 -8.18
C THR A 359 8.13 -13.71 -7.80
N GLY A 360 8.06 -13.28 -6.55
CA GLY A 360 7.02 -12.36 -6.06
C GLY A 360 7.17 -10.90 -6.49
N MET A 361 8.21 -10.54 -7.26
CA MET A 361 8.47 -9.16 -7.68
C MET A 361 7.85 -8.89 -9.07
N PRO A 362 6.68 -8.22 -9.14
CA PRO A 362 6.04 -7.89 -10.42
C PRO A 362 6.79 -6.78 -11.15
N GLY A 363 6.47 -6.60 -12.44
CA GLY A 363 6.95 -5.46 -13.22
C GLY A 363 6.07 -4.23 -13.02
N PHE A 364 6.70 -3.06 -12.92
CA PHE A 364 6.04 -1.77 -12.73
C PHE A 364 6.09 -0.89 -13.99
N GLY A 365 6.16 -1.50 -15.18
CA GLY A 365 6.19 -0.78 -16.47
C GLY A 365 4.97 0.09 -16.79
N VAL A 366 3.91 0.05 -15.98
CA VAL A 366 2.75 0.94 -16.10
C VAL A 366 3.00 2.33 -15.50
N LEU A 367 4.05 2.48 -14.67
CA LEU A 367 4.43 3.76 -14.08
C LEU A 367 5.06 4.67 -15.13
N SER A 368 4.88 5.99 -14.97
CA SER A 368 5.53 6.97 -15.84
C SER A 368 7.04 6.99 -15.65
N ASP A 369 7.78 7.48 -16.64
CA ASP A 369 9.24 7.59 -16.58
C ASP A 369 9.73 8.40 -15.37
N GLN A 370 9.02 9.48 -15.02
CA GLN A 370 9.33 10.28 -13.85
C GLN A 370 9.16 9.51 -12.54
N GLN A 371 8.08 8.73 -12.43
CA GLN A 371 7.83 7.85 -11.29
C GLN A 371 8.89 6.75 -11.17
N LEU A 372 9.29 6.13 -12.28
CA LEU A 372 10.36 5.13 -12.31
C LEU A 372 11.70 5.74 -11.87
N SER A 373 12.06 6.92 -12.39
CA SER A 373 13.26 7.64 -11.94
C SER A 373 13.21 8.00 -10.45
N SER A 374 12.04 8.38 -9.94
CA SER A 374 11.86 8.67 -8.51
C SER A 374 12.05 7.41 -7.64
N LEU A 375 11.58 6.24 -8.09
CA LEU A 375 11.79 4.97 -7.39
C LEU A 375 13.27 4.56 -7.39
N VAL A 376 13.96 4.70 -8.52
CA VAL A 376 15.41 4.43 -8.60
C VAL A 376 16.17 5.33 -7.63
N ALA A 377 15.85 6.62 -7.58
CA ALA A 377 16.44 7.55 -6.63
C ALA A 377 16.17 7.15 -5.17
N THR A 378 14.95 6.69 -4.84
CA THR A 378 14.61 6.18 -3.51
C THR A 378 15.42 4.93 -3.15
N VAL A 379 15.53 3.95 -4.06
CA VAL A 379 16.33 2.74 -3.84
C VAL A 379 17.80 3.08 -3.62
N ASN A 380 18.34 4.01 -4.41
CA ASN A 380 19.71 4.48 -4.24
C ASN A 380 19.95 5.15 -2.89
N ARG A 381 18.93 5.83 -2.33
CA ARG A 381 19.06 6.46 -1.02
C ARG A 381 18.94 5.46 0.14
N LEU A 382 18.17 4.40 -0.04
CA LEU A 382 18.12 3.29 0.92
C LEU A 382 19.46 2.55 1.02
N TRP A 383 20.26 2.58 -0.05
CA TRP A 383 21.58 1.95 -0.11
C TRP A 383 22.62 2.77 0.68
N GLU A 384 22.89 2.36 1.92
CA GLU A 384 23.61 3.13 2.96
C GLU A 384 25.06 3.53 2.59
N ALA A 385 25.68 2.86 1.61
CA ALA A 385 27.03 3.16 1.12
C ALA A 385 27.24 2.72 -0.33
N ARG A 386 26.46 3.29 -1.27
CA ARG A 386 26.55 2.93 -2.69
C ARG A 386 27.95 3.22 -3.28
N PRO A 387 28.70 2.19 -3.73
CA PRO A 387 29.91 2.41 -4.50
C PRO A 387 29.59 2.92 -5.92
N GLU A 388 30.55 3.57 -6.56
CA GLU A 388 30.40 3.96 -7.97
C GLU A 388 30.25 2.72 -8.87
N PRO A 389 29.20 2.67 -9.71
CA PRO A 389 29.05 1.60 -10.69
C PRO A 389 30.24 1.60 -11.67
N GLY A 390 30.78 0.41 -11.94
CA GLY A 390 31.88 0.25 -12.89
C GLY A 390 31.44 0.47 -14.34
N GLU A 391 32.39 0.31 -15.26
CA GLU A 391 32.10 0.41 -16.68
C GLU A 391 31.00 -0.57 -17.10
N LYS A 392 30.12 -0.11 -17.97
CA LYS A 392 29.06 -0.95 -18.55
C LYS A 392 29.70 -1.94 -19.51
N VAL A 393 29.39 -3.22 -19.34
CA VAL A 393 29.86 -4.28 -20.23
C VAL A 393 29.40 -3.98 -21.65
N VAL A 394 30.35 -3.93 -22.57
CA VAL A 394 30.05 -3.76 -24.00
C VAL A 394 29.52 -5.07 -24.54
N VAL A 395 28.33 -5.06 -25.13
CA VAL A 395 27.72 -6.22 -25.79
C VAL A 395 27.93 -6.06 -27.30
N PRO A 396 28.84 -6.84 -27.92
CA PRO A 396 29.06 -6.75 -29.36
C PRO A 396 27.87 -7.30 -30.13
N PRO A 397 27.71 -6.93 -31.42
CA PRO A 397 26.69 -7.50 -32.28
C PRO A 397 26.73 -9.03 -32.29
N ARG A 398 25.56 -9.67 -32.24
CA ARG A 398 25.44 -11.12 -32.25
C ARG A 398 25.90 -11.69 -33.59
N PRO A 399 26.89 -12.60 -33.62
CA PRO A 399 27.24 -13.34 -34.83
C PRO A 399 26.15 -14.36 -35.20
N LYS A 400 26.01 -14.67 -36.50
CA LYS A 400 25.09 -15.72 -36.95
C LYS A 400 25.50 -17.07 -36.34
N PRO A 401 24.59 -17.79 -35.66
CA PRO A 401 24.93 -19.08 -35.06
C PRO A 401 25.40 -20.09 -36.13
N THR A 402 26.52 -20.76 -35.87
CA THR A 402 27.05 -21.86 -36.69
C THR A 402 27.18 -23.13 -35.85
N GLY A 403 27.23 -24.30 -36.50
CA GLY A 403 27.44 -25.58 -35.79
C GLY A 403 28.77 -25.62 -35.02
N GLU A 404 29.81 -24.98 -35.57
CA GLU A 404 31.11 -24.86 -34.91
C GLU A 404 31.03 -24.01 -33.63
N MET A 405 30.31 -22.88 -33.67
CA MET A 405 30.08 -22.06 -32.48
C MET A 405 29.30 -22.82 -31.39
N VAL A 406 28.33 -23.65 -31.78
CA VAL A 406 27.55 -24.46 -30.82
C VAL A 406 28.45 -25.52 -30.17
N ALA A 407 29.29 -26.21 -30.94
CA ALA A 407 30.24 -27.20 -30.41
C ALA A 407 31.31 -26.57 -29.51
N GLU A 408 31.77 -25.36 -29.86
CA GLU A 408 32.66 -24.58 -29.02
C GLU A 408 31.98 -24.15 -27.70
N GLY A 409 30.74 -23.68 -27.78
CA GLY A 409 29.93 -23.32 -26.61
C GLY A 409 29.68 -24.51 -25.68
N GLU A 410 29.43 -25.70 -26.23
CA GLU A 410 29.30 -26.94 -25.48
C GLU A 410 30.58 -27.27 -24.70
N THR A 411 31.73 -27.15 -25.35
CA THR A 411 33.04 -27.39 -24.72
C THR A 411 33.29 -26.39 -23.59
N LEU A 412 32.94 -25.12 -23.78
CA LEU A 412 33.05 -24.10 -22.73
C LEU A 412 32.10 -24.39 -21.56
N TYR A 413 30.85 -24.77 -21.85
CA TYR A 413 29.85 -25.11 -20.84
C TYR A 413 30.29 -26.30 -19.98
N ALA A 414 30.77 -27.37 -20.62
CA ALA A 414 31.28 -28.56 -19.96
C ALA A 414 32.40 -28.24 -18.97
N ASN A 415 33.32 -27.36 -19.35
CA ASN A 415 34.50 -27.02 -18.54
C ASN A 415 34.23 -25.98 -17.44
N LEU A 416 33.32 -25.04 -17.68
CA LEU A 416 33.15 -23.86 -16.82
C LEU A 416 31.82 -23.83 -16.05
N CYS A 417 30.77 -24.47 -16.56
CA CYS A 417 29.40 -24.23 -16.10
C CYS A 417 28.75 -25.46 -15.44
N VAL A 418 29.07 -26.68 -15.91
CA VAL A 418 28.47 -27.95 -15.43
C VAL A 418 28.61 -28.13 -13.92
N VAL A 419 29.72 -27.68 -13.35
CA VAL A 419 30.00 -27.81 -11.91
C VAL A 419 28.90 -27.20 -11.02
N CYS A 420 28.21 -26.16 -11.52
CA CYS A 420 27.07 -25.51 -10.85
C CYS A 420 25.73 -25.84 -11.52
N HIS A 421 25.65 -25.76 -12.84
CA HIS A 421 24.38 -25.88 -13.57
C HIS A 421 24.01 -27.32 -13.95
N GLY A 422 24.92 -28.29 -13.79
CA GLY A 422 24.72 -29.67 -14.23
C GLY A 422 24.88 -29.85 -15.74
N GLU A 423 25.02 -31.11 -16.19
CA GLU A 423 25.27 -31.44 -17.61
C GLU A 423 24.17 -30.93 -18.53
N ARG A 424 22.92 -30.94 -18.06
CA ARG A 424 21.75 -30.50 -18.84
C ARG A 424 21.25 -29.10 -18.48
N GLY A 425 21.92 -28.38 -17.58
CA GLY A 425 21.47 -27.08 -17.12
C GLY A 425 20.32 -27.11 -16.11
N ALA A 426 20.05 -28.25 -15.48
CA ALA A 426 18.96 -28.43 -14.53
C ALA A 426 19.21 -27.79 -13.14
N GLY A 427 20.39 -27.19 -12.93
CA GLY A 427 20.78 -26.60 -11.65
C GLY A 427 21.08 -27.64 -10.57
N ASP A 428 21.56 -28.82 -10.97
CA ASP A 428 21.87 -29.97 -10.13
C ASP A 428 23.37 -30.31 -10.11
N GLY A 429 24.22 -29.35 -10.48
CA GLY A 429 25.67 -29.51 -10.44
C GLY A 429 26.21 -29.75 -9.02
N VAL A 430 27.38 -30.36 -8.92
CA VAL A 430 27.98 -30.81 -7.66
C VAL A 430 28.20 -29.70 -6.62
N LEU A 431 28.32 -28.43 -7.03
CA LEU A 431 28.48 -27.29 -6.13
C LEU A 431 27.16 -26.57 -5.77
N THR A 432 26.01 -27.09 -6.20
CA THR A 432 24.69 -26.45 -5.98
C THR A 432 24.36 -26.23 -4.51
N SER A 433 24.69 -27.18 -3.63
CA SER A 433 24.36 -27.11 -2.20
C SER A 433 25.26 -26.14 -1.41
N LEU A 434 26.35 -25.65 -2.01
CA LEU A 434 27.34 -24.81 -1.34
C LEU A 434 27.12 -23.31 -1.57
N ARG A 435 26.19 -22.92 -2.45
CA ARG A 435 25.92 -21.52 -2.75
C ARG A 435 24.83 -20.97 -1.84
N THR A 436 25.18 -19.97 -1.06
CA THR A 436 24.26 -19.23 -0.20
C THR A 436 24.21 -17.76 -0.60
N ASP A 437 23.13 -17.05 -0.24
CA ASP A 437 23.09 -15.59 -0.35
C ASP A 437 23.81 -14.90 0.81
N ALA A 438 23.83 -13.56 0.80
CA ALA A 438 24.43 -12.77 1.88
C ALA A 438 23.84 -13.09 3.28
N ALA A 439 22.59 -13.57 3.34
CA ALA A 439 21.93 -13.98 4.58
C ALA A 439 22.16 -15.47 4.93
N GLY A 440 23.06 -16.17 4.23
CA GLY A 440 23.40 -17.57 4.48
C GLY A 440 22.38 -18.59 3.98
N ARG A 441 21.35 -18.17 3.23
CA ARG A 441 20.30 -19.06 2.70
C ARG A 441 20.77 -19.71 1.42
N VAL A 442 20.57 -21.02 1.27
CA VAL A 442 20.97 -21.75 0.04
C VAL A 442 20.23 -21.17 -1.16
N VAL A 443 20.98 -20.73 -2.17
CA VAL A 443 20.47 -20.27 -3.47
C VAL A 443 20.86 -21.31 -4.50
N LYS A 444 19.91 -22.14 -4.89
CA LYS A 444 20.14 -23.10 -5.97
C LYS A 444 20.31 -22.37 -7.30
N PRO A 445 21.25 -22.80 -8.16
CA PRO A 445 21.26 -22.41 -9.55
C PRO A 445 19.90 -22.70 -10.17
N HIS A 446 19.52 -21.83 -11.09
CA HIS A 446 18.23 -21.89 -11.75
C HIS A 446 18.20 -23.06 -12.74
N ASP A 447 17.06 -23.76 -12.85
CA ASP A 447 16.88 -24.79 -13.87
C ASP A 447 16.66 -24.10 -15.22
N LEU A 448 17.73 -24.03 -16.01
CA LEU A 448 17.76 -23.35 -17.30
C LEU A 448 16.84 -24.01 -18.33
N THR A 449 16.42 -25.25 -18.10
CA THR A 449 15.59 -26.03 -19.03
C THR A 449 14.09 -25.73 -18.91
N ARG A 450 13.66 -25.12 -17.79
CA ARG A 450 12.23 -24.90 -17.52
C ARG A 450 11.89 -23.59 -16.82
N ASP A 451 12.77 -23.09 -15.97
CA ASP A 451 12.41 -21.99 -15.08
C ASP A 451 12.61 -20.63 -15.83
N PRO A 452 11.77 -19.61 -15.58
CA PRO A 452 11.90 -18.31 -16.24
C PRO A 452 13.20 -17.58 -15.90
N LEU A 453 13.93 -17.07 -16.91
CA LEU A 453 15.17 -16.32 -16.69
C LEU A 453 14.89 -14.99 -15.96
N LYS A 454 15.20 -14.94 -14.66
CA LYS A 454 14.93 -13.79 -13.79
C LYS A 454 15.58 -12.49 -14.26
N GLY A 455 16.78 -12.58 -14.84
CA GLY A 455 17.50 -11.45 -15.42
C GLY A 455 16.93 -10.97 -16.76
N GLY A 456 15.93 -11.65 -17.32
CA GLY A 456 15.39 -11.44 -18.66
C GLY A 456 15.97 -12.39 -19.70
N ALA A 457 15.17 -12.67 -20.72
CA ALA A 457 15.48 -13.64 -21.78
C ALA A 457 15.92 -12.99 -23.11
N THR A 458 16.33 -11.72 -23.13
CA THR A 458 16.90 -11.13 -24.36
C THR A 458 18.37 -11.48 -24.48
N GLU A 459 18.91 -11.56 -25.69
CA GLU A 459 20.33 -11.83 -25.97
C GLU A 459 21.29 -10.96 -25.15
N ARG A 460 21.01 -9.64 -25.09
CA ARG A 460 21.81 -8.68 -24.31
C ARG A 460 21.84 -9.02 -22.81
N GLN A 461 20.73 -9.53 -22.28
CA GLN A 461 20.64 -9.87 -20.86
C GLN A 461 21.33 -11.19 -20.56
N LEU A 462 21.22 -12.18 -21.44
CA LEU A 462 22.02 -13.40 -21.36
C LEU A 462 23.51 -13.08 -21.38
N TYR A 463 23.94 -12.19 -22.27
CA TYR A 463 25.32 -11.72 -22.34
C TYR A 463 25.76 -11.07 -21.03
N TYR A 464 24.96 -10.17 -20.43
CA TYR A 464 25.29 -9.59 -19.12
C TYR A 464 25.38 -10.64 -18.01
N ARG A 465 24.51 -11.65 -17.97
CA ARG A 465 24.58 -12.69 -16.92
C ARG A 465 25.88 -13.49 -16.96
N ILE A 466 26.43 -13.74 -18.16
CA ILE A 466 27.69 -14.46 -18.33
C ILE A 466 28.88 -13.51 -18.13
N ALA A 467 28.88 -12.37 -18.81
CA ALA A 467 30.01 -11.44 -18.82
C ALA A 467 30.14 -10.67 -17.49
N ALA A 468 29.06 -10.13 -16.95
CA ALA A 468 29.09 -9.39 -15.69
C ALA A 468 28.97 -10.30 -14.45
N GLY A 469 28.43 -11.51 -14.60
CA GLY A 469 28.18 -12.43 -13.49
C GLY A 469 26.96 -12.05 -12.64
N ILE A 470 26.80 -12.75 -11.52
CA ILE A 470 25.75 -12.52 -10.52
C ILE A 470 26.42 -12.34 -9.16
N PRO A 471 26.53 -11.10 -8.66
CA PRO A 471 27.15 -10.83 -7.37
C PRO A 471 26.29 -11.35 -6.21
N ARG A 472 26.96 -11.70 -5.12
CA ARG A 472 26.35 -12.14 -3.85
C ARG A 472 26.44 -11.05 -2.79
N ALA A 473 27.65 -10.55 -2.60
CA ALA A 473 28.10 -9.56 -1.62
C ALA A 473 29.42 -8.95 -2.12
N ASP A 474 30.03 -8.05 -1.36
CA ASP A 474 31.25 -7.35 -1.79
C ASP A 474 32.39 -8.34 -2.08
N GLY A 475 32.77 -8.45 -3.36
CA GLY A 475 33.78 -9.39 -3.84
C GLY A 475 33.34 -10.85 -3.94
N GLU A 476 32.12 -11.20 -3.52
CA GLU A 476 31.57 -12.56 -3.58
C GLU A 476 30.56 -12.73 -4.71
N TRP A 477 30.53 -13.92 -5.32
CA TRP A 477 29.72 -14.20 -6.51
C TRP A 477 28.86 -15.45 -6.33
N LEU A 478 27.57 -15.34 -6.69
CA LEU A 478 26.69 -16.50 -6.88
C LEU A 478 27.01 -17.20 -8.20
N MET A 479 27.24 -16.40 -9.25
CA MET A 479 27.77 -16.83 -10.53
C MET A 479 28.95 -15.90 -10.85
N PRO A 480 30.17 -16.43 -11.06
CA PRO A 480 31.32 -15.59 -11.33
C PRO A 480 31.16 -14.82 -12.66
N SER A 481 31.85 -13.70 -12.76
CA SER A 481 31.99 -12.98 -14.03
C SER A 481 32.93 -13.75 -14.97
N TYR A 482 32.53 -13.88 -16.22
CA TYR A 482 33.36 -14.39 -17.31
C TYR A 482 33.74 -13.27 -18.30
N GLY A 483 33.82 -12.03 -17.84
CA GLY A 483 34.17 -10.87 -18.65
C GLY A 483 35.60 -10.91 -19.22
N ASN A 484 36.44 -11.82 -18.71
CA ASN A 484 37.78 -12.11 -19.23
C ASN A 484 37.78 -13.02 -20.48
N LEU A 485 36.66 -13.69 -20.79
CA LEU A 485 36.52 -14.43 -22.03
C LEU A 485 36.41 -13.46 -23.22
N LYS A 486 36.98 -13.85 -24.35
CA LYS A 486 36.78 -13.10 -25.59
C LYS A 486 35.28 -13.10 -25.97
N PRO A 487 34.73 -12.01 -26.52
CA PRO A 487 33.31 -11.92 -26.81
C PRO A 487 32.75 -13.05 -27.69
N GLU A 488 33.55 -13.56 -28.62
CA GLU A 488 33.18 -14.67 -29.51
C GLU A 488 32.87 -15.94 -28.70
N LYS A 489 33.64 -16.19 -27.63
CA LYS A 489 33.45 -17.34 -26.73
C LYS A 489 32.16 -17.22 -25.91
N ILE A 490 31.81 -16.01 -25.49
CA ILE A 490 30.55 -15.75 -24.78
C ILE A 490 29.36 -15.99 -25.73
N TRP A 491 29.47 -15.53 -26.98
CA TRP A 491 28.43 -15.79 -28.00
C TRP A 491 28.33 -17.27 -28.40
N ALA A 492 29.45 -18.00 -28.46
CA ALA A 492 29.46 -19.44 -28.64
C ALA A 492 28.70 -20.14 -27.50
N LEU A 493 28.97 -19.76 -26.24
CA LEU A 493 28.27 -20.30 -25.07
C LEU A 493 26.76 -20.02 -25.13
N ILE A 494 26.35 -18.78 -25.45
CA ILE A 494 24.92 -18.43 -25.61
C ILE A 494 24.27 -19.25 -26.73
N SER A 495 24.97 -19.43 -27.85
CA SER A 495 24.47 -20.23 -28.98
C SER A 495 24.26 -21.69 -28.60
N TYR A 496 25.15 -22.27 -27.80
CA TYR A 496 24.96 -23.61 -27.24
C TYR A 496 23.77 -23.67 -26.27
N LEU A 497 23.66 -22.71 -25.36
CA LEU A 497 22.56 -22.66 -24.39
C LEU A 497 21.21 -22.63 -25.12
N GLU A 498 21.05 -21.80 -26.16
CA GLU A 498 19.82 -21.73 -26.94
C GLU A 498 19.54 -22.99 -27.78
N ALA A 499 20.58 -23.63 -28.31
CA ALA A 499 20.43 -24.81 -29.15
C ALA A 499 20.02 -26.06 -28.34
N SER A 500 20.56 -26.19 -27.12
CA SER A 500 20.59 -27.48 -26.41
C SER A 500 20.09 -27.45 -24.97
N VAL A 501 20.02 -26.28 -24.30
CA VAL A 501 19.72 -26.19 -22.86
C VAL A 501 18.42 -25.43 -22.59
N LEU A 502 18.26 -24.24 -23.15
CA LEU A 502 17.11 -23.37 -22.94
C LEU A 502 15.89 -23.88 -23.73
N PRO A 503 14.66 -23.64 -23.24
CA PRO A 503 13.44 -23.87 -24.01
C PRO A 503 13.48 -23.17 -25.38
N ARG A 504 13.04 -23.87 -26.43
CA ARG A 504 12.97 -23.31 -27.79
C ARG A 504 12.10 -22.04 -27.80
N GLY A 505 12.62 -20.99 -28.44
CA GLY A 505 11.91 -19.70 -28.57
C GLY A 505 11.86 -18.86 -27.30
N LEU A 506 12.59 -19.25 -26.24
CA LEU A 506 12.67 -18.45 -25.00
C LEU A 506 13.40 -17.12 -25.21
N VAL A 507 14.45 -17.12 -26.05
CA VAL A 507 15.23 -15.92 -26.33
C VAL A 507 14.56 -15.11 -27.43
N ALA A 508 14.12 -13.91 -27.07
CA ALA A 508 13.52 -12.98 -28.03
C ALA A 508 14.61 -12.41 -28.95
N ASP A 509 14.42 -12.58 -30.26
CA ASP A 509 15.23 -11.93 -31.30
C ASP A 509 15.20 -10.41 -31.10
N ALA A 510 16.34 -9.74 -31.32
CA ALA A 510 16.50 -8.29 -31.15
C ALA A 510 15.51 -7.43 -31.97
N THR A 511 14.79 -8.03 -32.92
CA THR A 511 13.78 -7.43 -33.80
C THR A 511 12.34 -7.54 -33.28
N SER A 512 12.07 -8.30 -32.23
CA SER A 512 10.72 -8.57 -31.71
C SER A 512 10.27 -7.69 -30.53
N ALA A 513 11.14 -6.83 -30.01
CA ALA A 513 10.79 -5.88 -28.95
C ALA A 513 10.49 -4.48 -29.54
N ARG A 514 9.21 -4.23 -29.83
CA ARG A 514 8.63 -2.88 -29.94
C ARG A 514 7.61 -2.67 -28.84
#